data_AF-A2YT05-F1
#
_entry.id   AF-A2YT05-F1
#
_cell.length_a   1.000
_cell.length_b   1.000
_cell.length_c   1.000
_cell.angle_alpha   90.00
_cell.angle_beta   90.00
_cell.angle_gamma   90.00
#
_symmetry.space_group_name_H-M   'P 1'
#
loop_
_entity.id
_entity.type
_entity.pdbx_description
1 polymer ?
#
loop_
_entity_poly.entity_id
_entity_poly.type
_entity_poly.pdbx_seq_one_letter_code
_entity_poly.pdbx_strand_id
1 'polypeptide(L)'
;MDQSIVGQILEKQVLSVAKAVEDKLDEQIAALDRLDPDDIEALRERRILQMRRAAERRAKWRALGHGEYGEVPEKEFFAAAKASDRLVCHFYRDNWPCKVWISWKHTFGFNDLDAVDHIVIW
;
A
#
# COMPACT_ATOMS: atom_id res chain seq x y z
N MET A 1 21.89 34.67 50.48
CA MET A 1 21.63 35.47 49.26
C MET A 1 21.77 34.66 47.97
N ASP A 2 22.53 33.57 47.93
CA ASP A 2 22.76 32.80 46.69
C ASP A 2 21.55 31.96 46.22
N GLN A 3 20.82 31.33 47.15
CA GLN A 3 19.68 30.46 46.80
C GLN A 3 18.51 31.20 46.12
N SER A 4 18.28 32.49 46.41
CA SER A 4 17.19 33.24 45.78
C SER A 4 17.50 33.64 44.33
N ILE A 5 18.78 33.86 44.01
CA ILE A 5 19.22 34.23 42.67
C ILE A 5 19.14 33.01 41.74
N VAL A 6 19.54 31.84 42.23
CA VAL A 6 19.41 30.57 41.49
C VAL A 6 17.94 30.23 41.20
N GLY A 7 17.04 30.43 42.17
CA GLY A 7 15.60 30.24 41.97
C GLY A 7 15.01 31.14 40.89
N GLN A 8 15.37 32.43 40.89
CA GLN A 8 14.91 33.39 39.87
C GLN A 8 15.46 33.11 38.46
N ILE A 9 16.68 32.58 38.35
CA ILE A 9 17.27 32.19 37.06
C ILE A 9 16.57 30.95 36.50
N LEU A 10 16.32 29.95 37.36
CA LEU A 10 15.62 28.74 36.96
C LEU A 10 14.17 29.03 36.54
N GLU A 11 13.46 29.87 37.28
CA GLU A 11 12.10 30.30 36.95
C GLU A 11 12.04 31.01 35.60
N LYS A 12 13.00 31.89 35.30
CA LYS A 12 13.12 32.56 33.98
C LYS A 12 13.42 31.59 32.84
N GLN A 13 14.26 30.58 33.07
CA GLN A 13 14.56 29.55 32.07
C GLN A 13 13.34 28.66 31.80
N VAL A 14 12.61 28.26 32.84
CA VAL A 14 11.37 27.49 32.68
C VAL A 14 10.32 28.33 31.93
N LEU A 15 10.20 29.62 32.25
CA LEU A 15 9.31 30.52 31.54
C LEU A 15 9.68 30.67 30.06
N SER A 16 10.98 30.78 29.74
CA SER A 16 11.41 30.94 28.34
C SER A 16 11.18 29.66 27.53
N VAL A 17 11.38 28.49 28.15
CA VAL A 17 11.08 27.20 27.52
C VAL A 17 9.58 27.04 27.30
N ALA A 18 8.75 27.38 28.28
CA ALA A 18 7.30 27.33 28.14
C ALA A 18 6.81 28.24 26.99
N LYS A 19 7.35 29.47 26.92
CA LYS A 19 7.02 30.41 25.85
C LYS A 19 7.41 29.91 24.46
N ALA A 20 8.60 29.34 24.33
CA ALA A 20 9.05 28.76 23.07
C ALA A 20 8.20 27.57 22.61
N VAL A 21 7.61 26.82 23.55
CA VAL A 21 6.68 25.73 23.24
C VAL A 21 5.32 26.29 22.85
N GLU A 22 4.80 27.32 23.52
CA GLU A 22 3.57 28.02 23.16
C GLU A 22 3.67 28.64 21.77
N ASP A 23 4.74 29.38 21.48
CA ASP A 23 4.96 30.01 20.17
C ASP A 23 4.97 28.96 19.04
N LYS A 24 5.58 27.79 19.30
CA LYS A 24 5.59 26.67 18.36
C LYS A 24 4.22 26.01 18.19
N LEU A 25 3.40 26.01 19.24
CA LEU A 25 2.02 25.53 19.16
C LEU A 25 1.16 26.51 18.34
N ASP A 26 1.30 27.81 18.58
CA ASP A 26 0.58 28.86 17.86
C ASP A 26 0.92 28.87 16.38
N GLU A 27 2.20 28.67 16.01
CA GLU A 27 2.61 28.51 14.61
C GLU A 27 1.93 27.31 13.93
N GLN A 28 1.80 26.19 14.64
CA GLN A 28 1.12 24.99 14.11
C GLN A 28 -0.38 25.21 13.96
N ILE A 29 -1.02 25.90 14.91
CA ILE A 29 -2.44 26.25 14.83
C ILE A 29 -2.69 27.19 13.65
N ALA A 30 -1.87 28.23 13.48
CA ALA A 30 -1.98 29.15 12.37
C ALA A 30 -1.73 28.48 11.00
N ALA A 31 -0.86 27.46 10.96
CA ALA A 31 -0.65 26.66 9.76
C ALA A 31 -1.86 25.76 9.43
N LEU A 32 -2.53 25.21 10.44
CA LEU A 32 -3.76 24.43 10.29
C LEU A 32 -4.94 25.27 9.79
N ASP A 33 -5.10 26.48 10.30
CA ASP A 33 -6.16 27.41 9.86
C ASP A 33 -5.93 27.92 8.43
N ARG A 34 -4.68 27.90 7.97
CA ARG A 34 -4.28 28.26 6.60
C ARG A 34 -4.33 27.07 5.64
N LEU A 35 -4.77 25.89 6.09
CA LEU A 35 -5.01 24.76 5.21
C LEU A 35 -6.26 25.07 4.37
N ASP A 36 -6.03 25.57 3.15
CA ASP A 36 -7.10 26.05 2.29
C ASP A 36 -8.09 24.91 1.95
N PRO A 37 -9.40 25.18 1.91
CA PRO A 37 -10.41 24.22 1.44
C PRO A 37 -10.08 23.62 0.06
N ASP A 38 -9.36 24.37 -0.77
CA ASP A 38 -8.89 23.96 -2.09
C ASP A 38 -7.84 22.83 -2.01
N ASP A 39 -6.97 22.81 -1.01
CA ASP A 39 -5.98 21.74 -0.81
C ASP A 39 -6.66 20.42 -0.41
N ILE A 40 -7.73 20.51 0.40
CA ILE A 40 -8.53 19.35 0.79
C ILE A 40 -9.26 18.76 -0.42
N GLU A 41 -9.84 19.61 -1.29
CA GLU A 41 -10.52 19.14 -2.50
C GLU A 41 -9.52 18.55 -3.50
N ALA A 42 -8.35 19.17 -3.68
CA ALA A 42 -7.27 18.61 -4.51
C ALA A 42 -6.80 17.22 -4.01
N LEU A 43 -6.69 17.03 -2.69
CA LEU A 43 -6.37 15.73 -2.09
C LEU A 43 -7.47 14.69 -2.36
N ARG A 44 -8.74 15.11 -2.29
CA ARG A 44 -9.89 14.25 -2.58
C ARG A 44 -9.90 13.80 -4.03
N GLU A 45 -9.73 14.73 -4.97
CA GLU A 45 -9.65 14.45 -6.40
C GLU A 45 -8.50 13.47 -6.71
N ARG A 46 -7.32 13.70 -6.11
CA ARG A 46 -6.17 12.81 -6.26
C ARG A 46 -6.47 11.39 -5.79
N ARG A 47 -7.13 11.21 -4.64
CA ARG A 47 -7.53 9.88 -4.14
C ARG A 47 -8.54 9.22 -5.06
N ILE A 48 -9.55 9.95 -5.53
CA ILE A 48 -10.55 9.42 -6.47
C ILE A 48 -9.88 8.96 -7.76
N LEU A 49 -8.96 9.75 -8.31
CA LEU A 49 -8.21 9.39 -9.50
C LEU A 49 -7.35 8.15 -9.29
N GLN A 50 -6.68 8.03 -8.14
CA GLN A 50 -5.90 6.84 -7.78
C GLN A 50 -6.79 5.58 -7.69
N MET A 51 -7.96 5.70 -7.06
CA MET A 51 -8.92 4.60 -6.94
C MET A 51 -9.49 4.19 -8.30
N ARG A 52 -9.83 5.15 -9.17
CA ARG A 52 -10.30 4.88 -10.55
C ARG A 52 -9.23 4.15 -11.35
N ARG A 53 -7.99 4.65 -11.34
CA ARG A 53 -6.86 3.97 -12.02
C ARG A 53 -6.63 2.55 -11.47
N ALA A 54 -6.79 2.34 -10.16
CA ALA A 54 -6.68 1.01 -9.57
C ALA A 54 -7.83 0.08 -9.99
N ALA A 55 -9.06 0.59 -10.10
CA ALA A 55 -10.20 -0.17 -10.60
C ALA A 55 -10.04 -0.54 -12.08
N GLU A 56 -9.59 0.40 -12.92
CA GLU A 56 -9.31 0.16 -14.34
C GLU A 56 -8.23 -0.90 -14.54
N ARG A 57 -7.14 -0.85 -13.76
CA ARG A 57 -6.10 -1.89 -13.79
C ARG A 57 -6.67 -3.26 -13.43
N ARG A 58 -7.44 -3.36 -12.34
CA ARG A 58 -8.10 -4.60 -11.93
C ARG A 58 -9.07 -5.12 -13.01
N ALA A 59 -9.81 -4.24 -13.67
CA ALA A 59 -10.71 -4.62 -14.76
C ALA A 59 -9.93 -5.17 -15.97
N LYS A 60 -8.81 -4.55 -16.35
CA LYS A 60 -7.92 -5.05 -17.40
C LYS A 60 -7.33 -6.41 -17.04
N TRP A 61 -6.85 -6.59 -15.80
CA TRP A 61 -6.33 -7.87 -15.33
C TRP A 61 -7.38 -8.97 -15.34
N ARG A 62 -8.62 -8.66 -14.90
CA ARG A 62 -9.73 -9.60 -15.01
C ARG A 62 -10.03 -9.98 -16.47
N ALA A 63 -10.00 -9.03 -17.40
CA ALA A 63 -10.23 -9.28 -18.83
C ALA A 63 -9.12 -10.14 -19.47
N LEU A 64 -7.90 -10.09 -18.95
CA LEU A 64 -6.80 -10.95 -19.37
C LEU A 64 -6.92 -12.38 -18.81
N GLY A 65 -7.72 -12.59 -17.75
CA GLY A 65 -7.89 -13.89 -17.08
C GLY A 65 -7.11 -14.04 -15.77
N HIS A 66 -6.67 -12.92 -15.15
CA HIS A 66 -6.04 -12.96 -13.83
C HIS A 66 -7.06 -13.41 -12.76
N GLY A 67 -6.60 -14.24 -11.82
CA GLY A 67 -7.43 -14.86 -10.79
C GLY A 67 -7.84 -16.30 -11.11
N GLU A 68 -7.61 -16.77 -12.33
CA GLU A 68 -7.85 -18.15 -12.73
C GLU A 68 -6.54 -18.97 -12.79
N TYR A 69 -6.66 -20.27 -12.55
CA TYR A 69 -5.57 -21.24 -12.67
C TYR A 69 -5.67 -21.91 -14.04
N GLY A 70 -4.64 -21.75 -14.88
CA GLY A 70 -4.62 -22.29 -16.24
C GLY A 70 -3.31 -23.03 -16.53
N GLU A 71 -3.42 -24.24 -17.08
CA GLU A 71 -2.27 -24.99 -17.59
C GLU A 71 -1.89 -24.45 -18.96
N VAL A 72 -0.63 -24.01 -19.11
CA VAL A 72 -0.13 -23.46 -20.37
C VAL A 72 1.16 -24.19 -20.75
N PRO A 73 1.27 -24.73 -21.97
CA PRO A 73 2.49 -25.39 -22.42
C PRO A 73 3.66 -24.40 -22.50
N GLU A 74 4.89 -24.90 -22.41
CA GLU A 74 6.15 -24.10 -22.42
C GLU A 74 6.20 -23.06 -23.54
N LYS A 75 5.69 -23.42 -24.71
CA LYS A 75 5.74 -22.57 -25.91
C LYS A 75 4.85 -21.34 -25.80
N GLU A 76 3.78 -21.43 -25.03
CA GLU A 76 2.80 -20.36 -24.83
C GLU A 76 3.09 -19.55 -23.56
N PHE A 77 3.95 -20.07 -22.68
CA PHE A 77 4.41 -19.38 -21.47
C PHE A 77 4.94 -17.96 -21.76
N PHE A 78 5.81 -17.83 -22.76
CA PHE A 78 6.41 -16.53 -23.11
C PHE A 78 5.41 -15.55 -23.71
N ALA A 79 4.34 -16.03 -24.34
CA ALA A 79 3.28 -15.17 -24.84
C ALA A 79 2.40 -14.66 -23.69
N ALA A 80 2.03 -15.54 -22.76
CA ALA A 80 1.28 -15.19 -21.54
C ALA A 80 2.08 -14.22 -20.66
N ALA A 81 3.37 -14.49 -20.42
CA ALA A 81 4.24 -13.64 -19.63
C ALA A 81 4.47 -12.23 -20.23
N LYS A 82 4.34 -12.08 -21.55
CA LYS A 82 4.40 -10.78 -22.23
C LYS A 82 3.07 -10.03 -22.21
N ALA A 83 1.95 -10.74 -22.08
CA ALA A 83 0.62 -10.14 -22.06
C ALA A 83 0.31 -9.50 -20.69
N SER A 84 0.94 -9.97 -19.62
CA SER A 84 0.70 -9.49 -18.26
C SER A 84 2.00 -9.08 -17.55
N ASP A 85 2.04 -7.88 -16.96
CA ASP A 85 3.18 -7.41 -16.14
C ASP A 85 3.35 -8.18 -14.81
N ARG A 86 2.34 -8.94 -14.44
CA ARG A 86 2.26 -9.63 -13.15
C ARG A 86 1.78 -11.06 -13.37
N LEU A 87 2.65 -12.02 -13.10
CA LEU A 87 2.49 -13.45 -13.38
C LEU A 87 3.01 -14.26 -12.19
N VAL A 88 2.28 -15.28 -11.72
CA VAL A 88 2.76 -16.19 -10.68
C VAL A 88 2.85 -17.59 -11.25
N CYS A 89 4.04 -18.02 -11.63
CA CYS A 89 4.22 -19.35 -12.21
C CYS A 89 4.32 -20.40 -11.12
N HIS A 90 3.60 -21.50 -11.26
CA HIS A 90 3.78 -22.67 -10.40
C HIS A 90 4.36 -23.81 -11.24
N PHE A 91 5.66 -24.05 -11.06
CA PHE A 91 6.35 -25.11 -11.76
C PHE A 91 6.20 -26.43 -11.03
N TYR A 92 5.70 -27.47 -11.69
CA TYR A 92 5.60 -28.79 -11.07
C TYR A 92 5.82 -29.93 -12.06
N ARG A 93 6.30 -31.05 -11.53
CA ARG A 93 6.38 -32.31 -12.25
C ARG A 93 5.21 -33.20 -11.83
N ASP A 94 4.78 -34.08 -12.72
CA ASP A 94 3.78 -35.14 -12.45
C ASP A 94 4.29 -36.24 -11.50
N ASN A 95 4.88 -35.83 -10.38
CA ASN A 95 5.39 -36.69 -9.33
C ASN A 95 4.65 -36.40 -8.02
N TRP A 96 4.54 -37.42 -7.17
CA TRP A 96 4.13 -37.23 -5.78
C TRP A 96 5.28 -36.48 -5.09
N PRO A 97 5.09 -35.31 -4.41
CA PRO A 97 3.93 -34.77 -3.69
C PRO A 97 3.20 -33.55 -4.32
N CYS A 98 3.59 -33.11 -5.52
CA CYS A 98 3.06 -31.89 -6.16
C CYS A 98 1.55 -31.98 -6.51
N LYS A 99 1.06 -33.19 -6.81
CA LYS A 99 -0.37 -33.45 -7.08
C LYS A 99 -1.29 -33.11 -5.91
N VAL A 100 -0.81 -33.26 -4.67
CA VAL A 100 -1.61 -32.98 -3.47
C VAL A 100 -1.83 -31.48 -3.33
N TRP A 101 -0.78 -30.68 -3.54
CA TRP A 101 -0.87 -29.22 -3.50
C TRP A 101 -1.87 -28.65 -4.52
N ILE A 102 -1.85 -29.18 -5.75
CA ILE A 102 -2.78 -28.78 -6.82
C ILE A 102 -4.23 -29.15 -6.47
N SER A 103 -4.44 -30.36 -5.94
CA SER A 103 -5.77 -30.85 -5.52
C SER A 103 -6.37 -30.02 -4.38
N TRP A 104 -5.56 -29.64 -3.39
CA TRP A 104 -6.00 -28.80 -2.28
C TRP A 104 -6.38 -27.40 -2.74
N LYS A 105 -5.67 -26.82 -3.71
CA LYS A 105 -6.02 -25.49 -4.23
C LYS A 105 -7.40 -25.45 -4.91
N HIS A 106 -7.73 -26.48 -5.70
CA HIS A 106 -9.04 -26.61 -6.35
C HIS A 106 -10.18 -26.76 -5.32
N THR A 107 -9.90 -27.47 -4.22
CA THR A 107 -10.89 -27.76 -3.17
C THR A 107 -11.11 -26.59 -2.22
N PHE A 108 -10.06 -25.85 -1.87
CA PHE A 108 -10.11 -24.79 -0.87
C PHE A 108 -10.36 -23.39 -1.46
N GLY A 109 -10.49 -23.26 -2.78
CA GLY A 109 -10.93 -22.01 -3.42
C GLY A 109 -10.15 -20.79 -2.95
N PHE A 110 -8.86 -20.72 -3.29
CA PHE A 110 -8.03 -19.51 -3.11
C PHE A 110 -8.53 -18.37 -4.02
N ASN A 111 -9.69 -17.79 -3.70
CA ASN A 111 -10.37 -16.76 -4.50
C ASN A 111 -10.04 -15.33 -4.08
N ASP A 112 -9.18 -15.11 -3.09
CA ASP A 112 -8.75 -13.77 -2.63
C ASP A 112 -7.51 -13.23 -3.36
N LEU A 113 -7.29 -13.67 -4.60
CA LEU A 113 -6.19 -13.20 -5.45
C LEU A 113 -6.66 -12.08 -6.39
N ASP A 114 -7.40 -11.10 -5.87
CA ASP A 114 -7.75 -9.85 -6.57
C ASP A 114 -6.51 -9.00 -6.98
N ALA A 115 -5.30 -9.47 -6.63
CA ALA A 115 -4.03 -8.83 -6.90
C ALA A 115 -2.97 -9.78 -7.49
N VAL A 116 -3.29 -11.05 -7.77
CA VAL A 116 -2.29 -12.06 -8.17
C VAL A 116 -2.79 -12.84 -9.38
N ASP A 117 -2.45 -12.30 -10.54
CA ASP A 117 -1.58 -12.94 -11.54
C ASP A 117 -1.95 -14.35 -11.99
N HIS A 118 -2.12 -14.50 -13.31
CA HIS A 118 -2.22 -15.78 -13.99
C HIS A 118 -1.27 -16.80 -13.35
N ILE A 119 -1.85 -17.89 -12.87
CA ILE A 119 -1.04 -19.03 -12.44
C ILE A 119 -0.84 -19.93 -13.62
N VAL A 120 0.27 -19.69 -14.31
CA VAL A 120 0.72 -20.51 -15.43
C VAL A 120 1.56 -21.67 -14.88
N ILE A 121 1.15 -22.86 -15.27
CA ILE A 121 1.77 -24.12 -14.88
C ILE A 121 2.72 -24.58 -15.97
N TRP A 122 3.94 -24.96 -15.58
CA TRP A 122 4.86 -25.73 -16.41
C TRP A 122 5.59 -26.80 -15.59
#